data_AF-A0A925DR56-F1
#
_entry.id   AF-A0A925DR56-F1
#
_cell.length_a   1.000
_cell.length_b   1.000
_cell.length_c   1.000
_cell.angle_alpha   90.00
_cell.angle_beta   90.00
_cell.angle_gamma   90.00
#
_symmetry.space_group_name_H-M   'P 1'
#
loop_
_entity.id
_entity.type
_entity.pdbx_description
1 polymer ?
#
loop_
_entity_poly.entity_id
_entity_poly.type
_entity_poly.pdbx_seq_one_letter_code
_entity_poly.pdbx_strand_id
1 'polypeptide(L)'
;DVYRLHKAELNAIADENDKYNRLIELNVQEQCVNVIKTAAVQQAHKERDLRVHGWVFDVHSGKLIDLKIDFEKILKEIMTIYRII
;
A
#
# COMPACT_ATOMS: atom_id res chain seq x y z
N ASP A 1 1.27 -3.62 -13.10
CA ASP A 1 -0.12 -3.13 -13.19
C ASP A 1 -0.39 -1.81 -12.46
N VAL A 2 0.38 -1.45 -11.42
CA VAL A 2 0.21 -0.19 -10.64
C VAL A 2 0.12 1.06 -11.51
N TYR A 3 1.04 1.24 -12.47
CA TYR A 3 1.02 2.41 -13.36
C TYR A 3 -0.27 2.55 -14.18
N ARG A 4 -0.86 1.43 -14.62
CA ARG A 4 -2.10 1.46 -15.39
C ARG A 4 -3.29 1.87 -14.53
N LEU A 5 -3.36 1.35 -13.31
CA LEU A 5 -4.44 1.66 -12.36
C LEU A 5 -4.44 3.13 -11.96
N HIS A 6 -3.24 3.70 -11.76
CA HIS A 6 -3.05 5.07 -11.27
C HIS A 6 -2.64 6.06 -12.38
N LYS A 7 -2.89 5.71 -13.64
CA LYS A 7 -2.44 6.51 -14.81
C LYS A 7 -2.95 7.95 -14.78
N ALA A 8 -4.20 8.16 -14.39
CA ALA A 8 -4.81 9.49 -14.32
C ALA A 8 -4.11 10.37 -13.27
N GLU A 9 -3.82 9.82 -12.10
CA GLU A 9 -3.11 10.50 -11.03
C GLU A 9 -1.66 10.83 -11.43
N LEU A 10 -0.94 9.84 -11.96
CA LEU A 10 0.44 10.02 -12.40
C LEU A 10 0.55 11.04 -13.55
N ASN A 11 -0.40 11.04 -14.49
CA ASN A 11 -0.41 12.00 -15.59
C ASN A 11 -0.75 13.43 -15.17
N ALA A 12 -1.37 13.63 -14.00
CA ALA A 12 -1.62 14.95 -13.45
C ALA A 12 -0.34 15.60 -12.87
N ILE A 13 0.72 14.82 -12.65
CA ILE A 13 2.01 15.30 -12.15
C ILE A 13 2.89 15.72 -13.33
N ALA A 14 3.26 17.00 -13.36
CA ALA A 14 4.04 17.60 -14.44
C ALA A 14 5.54 17.28 -14.34
N ASP A 15 6.10 17.26 -13.12
CA ASP A 15 7.50 16.93 -12.89
C ASP A 15 7.72 15.40 -12.94
N GLU A 16 8.70 14.96 -13.73
CA GLU A 16 8.96 13.54 -13.92
C GLU A 16 9.57 12.87 -12.68
N ASN A 17 10.34 13.59 -11.86
CA ASN A 17 10.89 13.03 -10.62
C ASN A 17 9.78 12.86 -9.59
N ASP A 18 8.89 13.84 -9.45
CA ASP A 18 7.73 13.73 -8.57
C ASP A 18 6.79 12.61 -9.01
N LYS A 19 6.60 12.43 -10.33
CA LYS A 19 5.83 11.31 -10.89
C LYS A 19 6.46 9.96 -10.57
N TYR A 20 7.79 9.87 -10.68
CA TYR A 20 8.52 8.64 -10.33
C TYR A 20 8.43 8.33 -8.84
N ASN A 21 8.63 9.33 -7.99
CA ASN A 21 8.48 9.20 -6.54
C ASN A 21 7.07 8.72 -6.18
N ARG A 22 6.04 9.34 -6.79
CA ARG A 22 4.66 8.94 -6.56
C ARG A 22 4.38 7.51 -7.02
N LEU A 23 4.94 7.09 -8.15
CA LEU A 23 4.81 5.72 -8.64
C LEU A 23 5.43 4.71 -7.65
N ILE A 24 6.55 5.04 -7.00
CA ILE A 24 7.16 4.21 -5.96
C ILE A 24 6.20 4.09 -4.76
N GLU A 25 5.67 5.21 -4.26
CA GLU A 25 4.72 5.22 -3.15
C GLU A 25 3.49 4.34 -3.43
N LEU A 26 2.89 4.52 -4.61
CA LEU A 26 1.76 3.72 -5.07
C LEU A 26 2.11 2.24 -5.16
N ASN A 27 3.31 1.91 -5.61
CA ASN A 27 3.76 0.52 -5.67
C ASN A 27 3.81 -0.09 -4.26
N VAL A 28 4.43 0.61 -3.30
CA VAL A 28 4.50 0.14 -1.91
C VAL A 28 3.10 -0.03 -1.32
N GLN A 29 2.19 0.91 -1.54
CA GLN A 29 0.80 0.82 -1.08
C GLN A 29 0.08 -0.41 -1.63
N GLU A 30 0.15 -0.63 -2.94
CA GLU A 30 -0.46 -1.80 -3.60
C GLU A 30 0.13 -3.12 -3.10
N GLN A 31 1.45 -3.16 -2.85
CA GLN A 31 2.07 -4.37 -2.29
C GLN A 31 1.66 -4.63 -0.85
N CYS A 32 1.54 -3.59 -0.02
CA CYS A 32 0.99 -3.74 1.32
C CYS A 32 -0.44 -4.30 1.25
N VAL A 33 -1.29 -3.79 0.37
CA VAL A 33 -2.65 -4.33 0.14
C VAL A 33 -2.61 -5.81 -0.25
N ASN A 34 -1.72 -6.19 -1.16
CA ASN A 34 -1.57 -7.60 -1.57
C ASN A 34 -1.14 -8.50 -0.41
N VAL A 35 -0.23 -8.03 0.44
CA VAL A 35 0.19 -8.74 1.65
C VAL A 35 -0.97 -8.91 2.64
N ILE A 36 -1.75 -7.83 2.87
CA ILE A 36 -2.93 -7.85 3.77
C ILE A 36 -4.00 -8.83 3.27
N LYS A 37 -4.16 -9.00 1.94
CA LYS A 37 -5.10 -9.96 1.35
C LYS A 37 -4.75 -11.42 1.64
N THR A 38 -3.52 -11.73 2.04
CA THR A 38 -3.13 -13.12 2.29
C THR A 38 -3.77 -13.69 3.56
N ALA A 39 -4.22 -14.94 3.49
CA ALA A 39 -4.82 -15.63 4.65
C ALA A 39 -3.87 -15.71 5.85
N ALA A 40 -2.55 -15.85 5.59
CA ALA A 40 -1.53 -15.88 6.62
C ALA A 40 -1.50 -14.58 7.44
N VAL A 41 -1.54 -13.43 6.78
CA VAL A 41 -1.55 -12.11 7.45
C VAL A 41 -2.86 -11.89 8.19
N GLN A 42 -3.99 -12.24 7.60
CA GLN A 42 -5.29 -12.12 8.27
C GLN A 42 -5.39 -12.99 9.53
N GLN A 43 -4.87 -14.22 9.47
CA GLN A 43 -4.85 -15.12 10.62
C GLN A 43 -3.88 -14.62 11.69
N ALA A 44 -2.66 -14.22 11.30
CA ALA A 44 -1.67 -13.69 12.23
C ALA A 44 -2.15 -12.40 12.91
N HIS A 45 -2.92 -11.56 12.22
CA HIS A 45 -3.54 -10.39 12.82
C HIS A 45 -4.55 -10.77 13.91
N LYS A 46 -5.44 -11.74 13.63
CA LYS A 46 -6.42 -12.22 14.62
C LYS A 46 -5.77 -12.85 15.86
N GLU A 47 -4.66 -13.56 15.67
CA GLU A 47 -3.98 -14.27 16.76
C GLU A 47 -3.03 -13.37 17.57
N ARG A 48 -2.38 -12.39 16.92
CA ARG A 48 -1.21 -11.69 17.48
C ARG A 48 -1.18 -10.19 17.22
N ASP A 49 -2.26 -9.59 16.70
CA ASP A 49 -2.33 -8.18 16.29
C ASP A 49 -1.18 -7.78 15.33
N LEU A 50 -0.83 -8.69 14.40
CA LEU A 50 0.12 -8.38 13.33
C LEU A 50 -0.42 -7.26 12.44
N ARG A 51 0.43 -6.27 12.13
CA ARG A 51 0.10 -5.12 11.27
C ARG A 51 1.09 -4.99 10.12
N VAL A 52 0.61 -4.43 9.02
CA VAL A 52 1.43 -4.14 7.83
C VAL A 52 1.59 -2.62 7.72
N HIS A 53 2.84 -2.16 7.63
CA HIS A 53 3.19 -0.76 7.41
C HIS A 53 3.91 -0.61 6.07
N GLY A 54 3.65 0.49 5.36
CA GLY A 54 4.29 0.81 4.09
C GLY A 54 5.21 2.01 4.25
N TRP A 55 6.51 1.80 4.09
CA TRP A 55 7.51 2.85 4.18
C TRP A 55 8.30 2.97 2.88
N VAL A 56 8.69 4.20 2.55
CA VAL A 56 9.63 4.49 1.47
C VAL A 56 10.87 5.11 2.08
N PHE A 57 12.03 4.56 1.75
CA PHE A 57 13.30 5.12 2.16
C PHE A 57 13.90 5.92 1.00
N ASP A 58 14.07 7.22 1.20
CA ASP A 58 14.76 8.07 0.24
C ASP A 58 16.27 8.01 0.50
N VAL A 59 16.99 7.38 -0.42
CA VAL A 59 18.44 7.20 -0.36
C VAL A 59 19.23 8.50 -0.46
N HIS A 60 18.67 9.55 -1.07
CA HIS A 60 19.37 10.83 -1.24
C HIS A 60 19.30 11.67 0.03
N SER A 61 18.12 11.75 0.64
CA SER A 61 17.92 12.52 1.87
C SER A 61 18.13 11.72 3.16
N GLY A 62 18.19 10.38 3.06
CA GLY A 62 18.22 9.47 4.20
C GLY A 62 16.91 9.43 4.99
N LYS A 63 15.82 9.99 4.46
CA LYS A 63 14.53 10.07 5.15
C LYS A 63 13.72 8.80 4.95
N LEU A 64 13.11 8.34 6.04
CA LEU A 64 12.07 7.32 6.00
C LEU A 64 10.70 8.01 5.95
N ILE A 65 9.96 7.77 4.87
CA ILE A 65 8.64 8.33 4.61
C ILE A 65 7.61 7.25 4.97
N ASP A 66 6.80 7.52 5.99
CA ASP A 66 5.66 6.67 6.32
C ASP A 66 4.47 7.01 5.42
N LEU A 67 4.01 6.04 4.63
CA LEU A 67 2.87 6.20 3.72
C LEU A 67 1.52 6.16 4.46
N LYS A 68 1.52 5.91 5.78
CA LYS A 68 0.33 5.93 6.65
C LYS A 68 -0.83 5.11 6.08
N ILE A 69 -0.51 3.89 5.66
CA ILE A 69 -1.49 2.95 5.13
C ILE A 69 -2.53 2.65 6.21
N ASP A 70 -3.81 2.84 5.87
CA ASP A 70 -4.93 2.54 6.76
C ASP A 70 -5.22 1.04 6.77
N PHE A 71 -4.36 0.31 7.49
CA PHE A 71 -4.40 -1.15 7.60
C PHE A 71 -5.79 -1.66 8.05
N GLU A 72 -6.38 -1.02 9.06
CA GLU A 72 -7.67 -1.42 9.63
C GLU A 72 -8.81 -1.30 8.62
N LYS A 73 -8.85 -0.18 7.88
CA LYS A 73 -9.84 0.02 6.82
C LYS A 73 -9.69 -1.02 5.72
N ILE A 74 -8.47 -1.25 5.24
CA ILE A 74 -8.18 -2.20 4.16
C ILE A 74 -8.55 -3.63 4.58
N LEU A 75 -8.16 -4.03 5.80
CA LEU A 75 -8.49 -5.34 6.34
C LEU A 75 -10.02 -5.53 6.44
N LYS A 76 -10.75 -4.51 6.91
CA LYS A 76 -12.22 -4.55 7.00
C LYS A 76 -12.90 -4.69 5.64
N GLU A 77 -12.44 -3.94 4.63
CA GLU A 77 -12.95 -4.04 3.25
C GLU A 77 -12.72 -5.44 2.68
N ILE A 78 -11.52 -5.98 2.84
CA ILE A 78 -11.16 -7.34 2.39
C ILE A 78 -12.04 -8.39 3.09
N MET A 79 -12.13 -8.36 4.42
CA MET A 79 -12.93 -9.33 5.19
C MET A 79 -14.42 -9.28 4.84
N THR A 80 -14.94 -8.13 4.43
CA THR A 80 -16.36 -7.99 4.02
C THR A 80 -16.64 -8.78 2.75
N ILE A 81 -15.70 -8.81 1.80
CA ILE A 81 -15.85 -9.57 0.53
C ILE A 81 -15.83 -11.08 0.81
N TYR A 82 -14.92 -11.56 1.65
CA TYR A 82 -14.78 -13.00 1.95
C TYR A 82 -15.89 -13.57 2.84
N ARG A 83 -16.74 -12.74 3.43
CA ARG A 83 -17.87 -13.18 4.27
C ARG A 83 -19.13 -13.54 3.46
N ILE A 84 -19.13 -13.27 2.15
CA ILE A 84 -20.28 -13.45 1.24
C ILE A 84 -20.19 -14.80 0.49
N ILE A 85 -19.08 -15.54 0.63
CA ILE A 85 -18.91 -16.91 0.12
C ILE A 85 -18.91 -17.86 1.31
#